data_AF-A0A926ZN03-F1
#
_entry.id   AF-A0A926ZN03-F1
#
_cell.length_a   1.000
_cell.length_b   1.000
_cell.length_c   1.000
_cell.angle_alpha   90.00
_cell.angle_beta   90.00
_cell.angle_gamma   90.00
#
_symmetry.space_group_name_H-M   'P 1'
#
loop_
_entity.id
_entity.type
_entity.pdbx_description
1 polymer ?
#
loop_
_entity_poly.entity_id
_entity_poly.type
_entity_poly.pdbx_seq_one_letter_code
_entity_poly.pdbx_strand_id
1 'polypeptide(L)'
;MDSLKEKILEKLERLPENAQQEVLDFLQFLEWRKENRQVCQLSVVNEESDAGWLETDLSNLGSYEPYDWQPGELDKGLPIKYVPGMGIVVVEE
;
A
#
# COMPACT_ATOMS: atom_id res chain seq x y z
N MET A 1 -14.51 -24.17 -26.83
CA MET A 1 -13.87 -23.66 -25.60
C MET A 1 -12.66 -22.78 -25.92
N ASP A 2 -12.38 -22.51 -27.20
CA ASP A 2 -11.12 -21.89 -27.65
C ASP A 2 -11.25 -20.40 -28.03
N SER A 3 -12.47 -19.88 -28.20
CA SER A 3 -12.69 -18.51 -28.67
C SER A 3 -12.16 -17.43 -27.74
N LEU A 4 -12.02 -17.71 -26.43
CA LEU A 4 -11.43 -16.76 -25.49
C LEU A 4 -9.91 -16.76 -25.61
N LYS A 5 -9.30 -17.95 -25.70
CA LYS A 5 -7.85 -18.12 -25.82
C LYS A 5 -7.33 -17.54 -27.15
N GLU A 6 -8.06 -17.77 -28.23
CA GLU A 6 -7.77 -17.19 -29.55
C GLU A 6 -7.83 -15.66 -29.54
N LYS A 7 -8.86 -15.07 -28.91
CA LYS A 7 -8.97 -13.61 -28.76
C LYS A 7 -7.85 -13.00 -27.93
N ILE A 8 -7.37 -13.72 -26.92
CA ILE A 8 -6.25 -13.28 -26.08
C ILE A 8 -4.96 -13.29 -26.91
N LEU A 9 -4.72 -14.38 -27.66
CA LEU A 9 -3.54 -14.49 -28.53
C LEU A 9 -3.53 -13.42 -29.63
N GLU A 10 -4.66 -13.17 -30.31
CA GLU A 10 -4.77 -12.11 -31.32
C GLU A 10 -4.43 -10.73 -30.75
N LYS A 11 -4.87 -10.45 -29.51
CA LYS A 11 -4.56 -9.19 -28.85
C LYS A 11 -3.12 -9.11 -28.37
N LEU A 12 -2.53 -10.22 -27.91
CA LEU A 12 -1.14 -10.27 -27.49
C LEU A 12 -0.20 -10.07 -28.68
N GLU A 13 -0.45 -10.72 -29.81
CA GLU A 13 0.36 -10.59 -31.02
C GLU A 13 0.36 -9.16 -31.61
N ARG A 14 -0.72 -8.40 -31.39
CA ARG A 14 -0.80 -6.99 -31.81
C ARG A 14 -0.09 -6.02 -30.86
N LEU A 15 0.29 -6.45 -29.66
CA LEU A 15 0.97 -5.61 -28.69
C LEU A 15 2.48 -5.59 -28.97
N PRO A 16 3.15 -4.44 -28.71
CA PRO A 16 4.60 -4.36 -28.80
C PRO A 16 5.25 -5.18 -27.68
N GLU A 17 6.50 -5.61 -27.92
CA GLU A 17 7.22 -6.57 -27.07
C GLU A 17 7.37 -6.09 -25.61
N ASN A 18 7.52 -4.79 -25.40
CA ASN A 18 7.54 -4.19 -24.06
C ASN A 18 6.21 -4.38 -23.30
N ALA A 19 5.08 -4.24 -23.99
CA ALA A 19 3.77 -4.46 -23.38
C ALA A 19 3.48 -5.95 -23.15
N GLN A 20 4.02 -6.84 -23.99
CA GLN A 20 3.94 -8.29 -23.75
C GLN A 20 4.74 -8.69 -22.51
N GLN A 21 5.90 -8.06 -22.27
CA GLN A 21 6.70 -8.27 -21.07
C GLN A 21 5.93 -7.86 -19.81
N GLU A 22 5.29 -6.69 -19.81
CA GLU A 22 4.44 -6.24 -18.68
C GLU A 22 3.28 -7.21 -18.40
N VAL A 23 2.68 -7.77 -19.46
CA VAL A 23 1.62 -8.79 -19.32
C VAL A 23 2.16 -10.08 -18.69
N LEU A 24 3.37 -10.52 -19.08
CA LEU A 24 4.03 -11.67 -18.46
C LEU A 24 4.31 -11.43 -16.98
N ASP A 25 4.90 -10.27 -16.65
CA ASP A 25 5.20 -9.89 -15.26
C ASP A 25 3.91 -9.85 -14.42
N PHE A 26 2.81 -9.34 -14.99
CA PHE A 26 1.51 -9.31 -14.34
C PHE A 26 0.91 -10.72 -14.14
N LEU A 27 1.03 -11.61 -15.11
CA LEU A 27 0.58 -13.00 -14.96
C LEU A 27 1.39 -13.73 -13.88
N GLN A 28 2.71 -13.52 -13.84
CA GLN A 28 3.58 -14.06 -12.81
C GLN A 28 3.21 -13.52 -11.42
N PHE A 29 2.90 -12.23 -11.33
CA PHE A 29 2.37 -11.63 -10.11
C PHE A 29 1.04 -12.26 -9.66
N LEU A 30 0.11 -12.54 -10.58
CA LEU A 30 -1.16 -13.19 -10.24
C LEU A 30 -0.97 -14.62 -9.73
N GLU A 31 -0.04 -15.37 -10.32
CA GLU A 31 0.31 -16.71 -9.87
C GLU A 31 0.95 -16.68 -8.48
N TRP A 32 1.95 -15.81 -8.28
CA TRP A 32 2.54 -15.56 -6.97
C TRP A 32 1.49 -15.14 -5.94
N ARG A 33 0.57 -14.23 -6.28
CA ARG A 33 -0.50 -13.75 -5.39
C ARG A 33 -1.47 -14.86 -5.00
N LYS A 34 -1.76 -15.79 -5.92
CA LYS A 34 -2.62 -16.95 -5.64
C LYS A 34 -1.96 -17.89 -4.64
N GLU A 35 -0.67 -18.14 -4.80
CA GLU A 35 0.12 -18.99 -3.91
C GLU A 35 0.37 -18.34 -2.54
N ASN A 36 0.62 -17.03 -2.53
CA ASN A 36 0.90 -16.24 -1.33
C ASN A 36 -0.35 -15.56 -0.75
N ARG A 37 -1.55 -16.04 -1.12
CA ARG A 37 -2.83 -15.45 -0.69
C ARG A 37 -2.99 -15.43 0.83
N GLN A 38 -2.39 -16.37 1.55
CA GLN A 38 -2.38 -16.38 3.02
C GLN A 38 -1.45 -15.31 3.62
N VAL A 39 -0.38 -14.92 2.93
CA VAL A 39 0.57 -13.88 3.39
C VAL A 39 0.01 -12.48 3.10
N CYS A 40 -0.65 -12.29 1.95
CA CYS A 40 -1.27 -11.01 1.59
C CYS A 40 -2.62 -10.73 2.27
N GLN A 41 -3.21 -11.71 2.96
CA GLN A 41 -4.41 -11.50 3.77
C GLN A 41 -4.13 -10.80 5.11
N LEU A 42 -2.86 -10.56 5.46
CA LEU A 42 -2.47 -9.92 6.73
C LEU A 42 -2.71 -8.40 6.77
N SER A 43 -3.41 -7.81 5.80
CA SER A 43 -3.76 -6.37 5.81
C SER A 43 -5.24 -6.06 5.58
N VAL A 44 -6.12 -7.08 5.50
CA VAL A 44 -7.57 -6.86 5.64
C VAL A 44 -7.92 -7.04 7.12
N VAL A 45 -7.23 -6.30 7.98
CA VAL A 45 -7.64 -6.13 9.38
C VAL A 45 -8.50 -4.87 9.42
N ASN A 46 -9.81 -5.06 9.31
CA ASN A 46 -10.87 -4.09 9.62
C ASN A 46 -10.88 -2.74 8.86
N GLU A 47 -11.44 -2.72 7.64
CA GLU A 47 -11.96 -1.45 7.06
C GLU A 47 -13.04 -0.80 7.95
N GLU A 48 -13.75 -1.61 8.74
CA GLU A 48 -14.76 -1.18 9.71
C GLU A 48 -14.15 -0.43 10.92
N SER A 49 -12.86 -0.63 11.22
CA SER A 49 -12.17 0.02 12.35
C SER A 49 -11.65 1.41 11.99
N ASP A 50 -11.10 1.58 10.79
CA ASP A 50 -10.50 2.85 10.38
C ASP A 50 -11.56 3.91 10.07
N ALA A 51 -12.68 3.51 9.45
CA ALA A 51 -13.79 4.44 9.19
C ALA A 51 -14.46 4.91 10.49
N GLY A 52 -14.55 4.05 11.50
CA GLY A 52 -15.13 4.39 12.80
C GLY A 52 -14.37 5.50 13.53
N TRP A 53 -13.06 5.61 13.32
CA TRP A 53 -12.26 6.69 13.88
C TRP A 53 -12.59 8.06 13.27
N LEU A 54 -12.87 8.11 11.96
CA LEU A 54 -13.25 9.35 11.26
C LEU A 54 -14.62 9.86 11.69
N GLU A 55 -15.54 8.96 12.03
CA GLU A 55 -16.90 9.27 12.47
C GLU A 55 -17.01 9.46 14.00
N THR A 56 -15.89 9.37 14.72
CA THR A 56 -15.88 9.55 16.18
C THR A 56 -16.14 11.02 16.52
N ASP A 57 -17.07 11.26 17.44
CA ASP A 57 -17.37 12.62 17.91
C ASP A 57 -16.18 13.23 18.65
N LEU A 58 -15.51 14.17 17.98
CA LEU A 58 -14.35 14.89 18.49
C LEU A 58 -14.72 16.08 19.40
N SER A 59 -16.00 16.32 19.66
CA SER A 59 -16.46 17.42 20.52
C SER A 59 -15.89 17.36 21.94
N ASN A 60 -15.50 16.16 22.39
CA ASN A 60 -14.90 15.94 23.71
C ASN A 60 -13.38 16.17 23.74
N LEU A 61 -12.70 16.48 22.63
CA LEU A 61 -11.25 16.74 22.64
C LEU A 61 -10.85 17.89 23.58
N GLY A 62 -11.73 18.88 23.75
CA GLY A 62 -11.49 20.02 24.64
C GLY A 62 -11.76 19.75 26.13
N SER A 63 -12.30 18.58 26.49
CA SER A 63 -12.55 18.21 27.90
C SER A 63 -11.38 17.45 28.54
N TYR A 64 -10.44 16.97 27.73
CA TYR A 64 -9.22 16.34 28.22
C TYR A 64 -8.13 17.39 28.43
N GLU A 65 -7.37 17.24 29.51
CA GLU A 65 -6.16 18.05 29.71
C GLU A 65 -5.16 17.75 28.58
N PRO A 66 -4.46 18.77 28.06
CA PRO A 66 -3.38 18.54 27.10
C PRO A 66 -2.39 17.53 27.66
N TYR A 67 -2.09 16.48 26.89
CA TYR A 67 -1.12 15.48 27.31
C TYR A 67 0.27 16.13 27.39
N ASP A 68 0.81 16.23 28.60
CA ASP A 68 2.12 16.83 28.84
C ASP A 68 3.19 15.73 28.81
N TRP A 69 3.86 15.62 27.66
CA TRP A 69 4.90 14.63 27.42
C TRP A 69 5.98 14.70 28.50
N GLN A 70 6.18 13.59 29.21
CA GLN A 70 7.25 13.55 30.19
C GLN A 70 8.61 13.40 29.50
N PRO A 71 9.70 13.93 30.08
CA PRO A 71 11.05 13.74 29.55
C PRO A 71 11.38 12.24 29.41
N GLY A 72 11.60 11.78 28.17
CA GLY A 72 11.95 10.39 27.85
C GLY A 72 10.80 9.52 27.32
N GLU A 73 9.57 10.03 27.22
CA GLU A 73 8.46 9.31 26.57
C GLU A 73 8.55 9.35 25.04
N LEU A 74 9.11 10.43 24.49
CA LEU A 74 9.39 10.53 23.06
C LEU A 74 10.80 10.04 22.80
N ASP A 75 10.91 8.98 22.01
CA ASP A 75 12.18 8.59 21.41
C ASP A 75 12.74 9.74 20.56
N LYS A 76 14.07 9.79 20.42
CA LYS A 76 14.69 10.73 19.48
C LYS A 76 14.15 10.46 18.08
N GLY A 77 13.43 11.43 17.53
CA GLY A 77 12.89 11.33 16.18
C GLY A 77 14.00 11.10 15.16
N LEU A 78 13.75 10.25 14.18
CA LEU A 78 14.67 10.05 13.07
C LEU A 78 14.72 11.33 12.22
N PRO A 79 15.91 11.88 11.91
CA PRO A 79 15.98 13.07 11.08
C PRO A 79 15.47 12.76 9.68
N ILE A 80 14.49 13.53 9.20
CA ILE A 80 13.95 13.39 7.84
C ILE A 80 14.28 14.61 6.99
N LYS A 81 14.55 14.38 5.70
CA LYS A 81 14.80 15.43 4.72
C LYS A 81 14.02 15.15 3.44
N TYR A 82 13.47 16.20 2.84
CA TYR A 82 12.85 16.10 1.53
C TYR A 82 13.90 16.21 0.42
N VAL A 83 13.89 15.25 -0.50
CA VAL A 83 14.70 15.23 -1.73
C VAL A 83 13.77 15.27 -2.94
N PRO A 84 13.82 16.34 -3.77
CA PRO A 84 13.00 16.43 -4.98
C PRO A 84 13.23 15.23 -5.91
N GLY A 85 12.14 14.60 -6.38
CA GLY A 85 12.17 13.42 -7.24
C GLY A 85 12.33 12.07 -6.51
N MET A 86 12.69 12.08 -5.22
CA MET A 86 12.85 10.87 -4.41
C MET A 86 11.89 10.82 -3.21
N GLY A 87 11.45 11.98 -2.72
CA GLY A 87 10.48 12.11 -1.63
C GLY A 87 11.12 12.37 -0.27
N ILE A 88 10.45 11.96 0.80
CA ILE A 88 10.95 12.07 2.17
C ILE A 88 11.94 10.94 2.41
N VAL A 89 13.14 11.28 2.88
CA VAL A 89 14.24 10.35 3.14
C VAL A 89 14.64 10.47 4.60
N VAL A 90 14.79 9.33 5.28
CA VAL A 90 15.38 9.26 6.62
C VAL A 90 16.90 9.41 6.46
N VAL A 91 17.47 10.39 7.15
CA VAL A 91 18.92 10.64 7.19
C VAL A 91 19.44 9.99 8.46
N GLU A 92 20.41 9.09 8.34
CA GLU A 92 21.18 8.62 9.49
C GLU A 92 22.20 9.71 9.85
N GLU A 93 22.22 10.15 11.12
CA GLU A 93 23.20 11.12 11.66
C GLU A 93 24.61 10.53 11.80
#